data_AF-A0A8T4HRZ3-F1
#
_entry.id   AF-A0A8T4HRZ3-F1
#
_cell.length_a   1.000
_cell.length_b   1.000
_cell.length_c   1.000
_cell.angle_alpha   90.00
_cell.angle_beta   90.00
_cell.angle_gamma   90.00
#
_symmetry.space_group_name_H-M   'P 1'
#
loop_
_entity.id
_entity.type
_entity.pdbx_description
1 polymer ?
#
loop_
_entity_poly.entity_id
_entity_poly.type
_entity_poly.pdbx_seq_one_letter_code
_entity_poly.pdbx_strand_id
1 'polypeptide(L)'
;MRYTIFGATGGSGQQLARQALDAGHKVTAVVRDPGRLPVRHDLLEVATADVRDPEALRPLVAGADAALSGLGAPGNKGAGIASAGTRAILRALEAEGVERYVAISAAPVGTQPHDEGRLHRAVVLPLVRRAFKDVYADLAVMEEEIRGSALRWTVVRPPQLTDRPGTGHWRLREGTAVPGRLRITRTDLAAAMLAMVDDTTTERKIIGVAN
;
A
#
# COMPACT_ATOMS: atom_id res chain seq x y z
N MET A 1 -12.94 -13.91 -1.26
CA MET A 1 -11.99 -13.85 -0.11
C MET A 1 -12.45 -12.77 0.87
N ARG A 2 -11.86 -12.72 2.07
CA ARG A 2 -12.02 -11.68 3.09
C ARG A 2 -10.74 -10.87 3.21
N TYR A 3 -10.83 -9.56 2.99
CA TYR A 3 -9.71 -8.65 3.07
C TYR A 3 -9.87 -7.62 4.18
N THR A 4 -8.79 -7.34 4.91
CA THR A 4 -8.73 -6.18 5.80
C THR A 4 -7.93 -5.08 5.12
N ILE A 5 -8.53 -3.89 4.95
CA ILE A 5 -7.91 -2.77 4.23
C ILE A 5 -7.63 -1.62 5.20
N PHE A 6 -6.35 -1.29 5.36
CA PHE A 6 -5.87 -0.15 6.13
C PHE A 6 -5.67 1.07 5.24
N GLY A 7 -6.00 2.26 5.76
CA GLY A 7 -5.92 3.48 4.97
C GLY A 7 -7.04 3.59 3.90
N ALA A 8 -8.18 2.93 4.12
CA ALA A 8 -9.29 2.86 3.18
C ALA A 8 -9.93 4.23 2.84
N THR A 9 -9.69 5.28 3.65
CA THR A 9 -10.15 6.66 3.35
C THR A 9 -9.23 7.41 2.39
N GLY A 10 -8.00 6.95 2.17
CA GLY A 10 -7.07 7.52 1.20
C GLY A 10 -7.44 7.11 -0.23
N GLY A 11 -7.01 7.88 -1.24
CA GLY A 11 -7.42 7.66 -2.63
C GLY A 11 -7.15 6.23 -3.14
N SER A 12 -5.98 5.65 -2.83
CA SER A 12 -5.67 4.28 -3.23
C SER A 12 -6.43 3.25 -2.40
N GLY A 13 -6.59 3.48 -1.10
CA GLY A 13 -7.37 2.61 -0.21
C GLY A 13 -8.85 2.53 -0.61
N GLN A 14 -9.44 3.65 -1.05
CA GLN A 14 -10.80 3.67 -1.57
C GLN A 14 -10.93 2.82 -2.84
N GLN A 15 -9.94 2.86 -3.74
CA GLN A 15 -9.93 2.04 -4.95
C GLN A 15 -9.77 0.56 -4.62
N LEU A 16 -8.89 0.21 -3.68
CA LEU A 16 -8.74 -1.17 -3.19
C LEU A 16 -10.07 -1.70 -2.63
N ALA A 17 -10.72 -0.91 -1.76
CA ALA A 17 -12.00 -1.32 -1.17
C ALA A 17 -13.08 -1.50 -2.25
N ARG A 18 -13.27 -0.52 -3.13
CA ARG A 18 -14.28 -0.60 -4.21
C ARG A 18 -14.05 -1.81 -5.10
N GLN A 19 -12.85 -1.97 -5.64
CA GLN A 19 -12.57 -3.04 -6.60
C GLN A 19 -12.64 -4.43 -5.96
N ALA A 20 -12.21 -4.58 -4.70
CA ALA A 20 -12.39 -5.83 -3.98
C ALA A 20 -13.87 -6.17 -3.77
N LEU A 21 -14.68 -5.18 -3.39
CA LEU A 21 -16.13 -5.36 -3.20
C LEU A 21 -16.82 -5.72 -4.52
N ASP A 22 -16.49 -5.00 -5.61
CA ASP A 22 -17.03 -5.22 -6.96
C ASP A 22 -16.67 -6.63 -7.49
N ALA A 23 -15.51 -7.16 -7.11
CA ALA A 23 -15.10 -8.53 -7.40
C ALA A 23 -15.72 -9.59 -6.47
N GLY A 24 -16.63 -9.19 -5.57
CA GLY A 24 -17.38 -10.10 -4.69
C GLY A 24 -16.62 -10.52 -3.42
N HIS A 25 -15.55 -9.82 -3.05
CA HIS A 25 -14.82 -10.08 -1.82
C HIS A 25 -15.47 -9.36 -0.63
N LYS A 26 -15.36 -9.94 0.57
CA LYS A 26 -15.73 -9.30 1.83
C LYS A 26 -14.60 -8.36 2.23
N VAL A 27 -14.92 -7.13 2.61
CA VAL A 27 -13.90 -6.14 3.00
C VAL A 27 -14.21 -5.60 4.38
N THR A 28 -13.22 -5.67 5.27
CA THR A 28 -13.18 -4.91 6.52
C THR A 28 -12.31 -3.68 6.30
N ALA A 29 -12.93 -2.50 6.16
CA ALA A 29 -12.22 -1.24 6.01
C ALA A 29 -11.92 -0.64 7.38
N VAL A 30 -10.64 -0.61 7.75
CA VAL A 30 -10.19 -0.03 9.03
C VAL A 30 -9.91 1.47 8.83
N VAL A 31 -10.68 2.29 9.53
CA VAL A 31 -10.68 3.74 9.40
C VAL A 31 -10.59 4.42 10.75
N ARG A 32 -10.11 5.66 10.79
CA ARG A 32 -10.17 6.50 12.01
C ARG A 32 -11.46 7.28 12.12
N ASP A 33 -12.03 7.65 10.97
CA ASP A 33 -13.25 8.44 10.85
C ASP A 33 -14.11 7.81 9.74
N PRO A 34 -15.17 7.07 10.10
CA PRO A 34 -16.09 6.44 9.15
C PRO A 34 -16.78 7.43 8.20
N GLY A 35 -17.01 8.69 8.64
CA GLY A 35 -17.65 9.72 7.82
C GLY A 35 -16.86 10.09 6.56
N ARG A 36 -15.56 9.75 6.54
CA ARG A 36 -14.66 10.01 5.41
C ARG A 36 -14.56 8.85 4.42
N LEU A 37 -15.24 7.73 4.66
CA LEU A 37 -15.27 6.60 3.72
C LEU A 37 -16.51 6.71 2.82
N PRO A 38 -16.35 7.09 1.54
CA PRO A 38 -17.50 7.23 0.62
C PRO A 38 -17.99 5.88 0.07
N VAL A 39 -17.29 4.77 0.36
CA VAL A 39 -17.61 3.44 -0.18
C VAL A 39 -18.78 2.84 0.59
N ARG A 40 -19.76 2.27 -0.13
CA ARG A 40 -20.93 1.59 0.42
C ARG A 40 -21.16 0.32 -0.37
N HIS A 41 -21.33 -0.81 0.32
CA HIS A 41 -21.56 -2.12 -0.29
C HIS A 41 -22.04 -3.11 0.78
N ASP A 42 -22.83 -4.11 0.42
CA ASP A 42 -23.36 -5.10 1.38
C ASP A 42 -22.28 -6.02 1.96
N LEU A 43 -21.17 -6.18 1.23
CA LEU A 43 -19.98 -6.94 1.66
C LEU A 43 -18.93 -6.09 2.40
N LEU A 44 -19.24 -4.82 2.69
CA LEU A 44 -18.34 -3.90 3.39
C LEU A 44 -18.68 -3.83 4.88
N GLU A 45 -17.70 -4.17 5.70
CA GLU A 45 -17.68 -3.87 7.13
C GLU A 45 -16.77 -2.67 7.39
N VAL A 46 -17.26 -1.67 8.13
CA VAL A 46 -16.47 -0.49 8.50
C VAL A 46 -16.12 -0.57 9.97
N ALA A 47 -14.82 -0.67 10.27
CA ALA A 47 -14.31 -0.77 11.62
C ALA A 47 -13.52 0.50 11.99
N THR A 48 -13.74 1.01 13.21
CA THR A 48 -13.02 2.18 13.71
C THR A 48 -11.91 1.76 14.66
N ALA A 49 -10.67 2.07 14.34
CA ALA A 49 -9.51 1.82 15.20
C ALA A 49 -8.36 2.80 14.91
N ASP A 50 -7.50 3.04 15.91
CA ASP A 50 -6.18 3.60 15.64
C ASP A 50 -5.30 2.48 15.08
N VAL A 51 -4.75 2.70 13.89
CA VAL A 51 -3.87 1.75 13.22
C VAL A 51 -2.55 1.52 13.96
N ARG A 52 -2.26 2.32 14.99
CA ARG A 52 -1.07 2.16 15.85
C ARG A 52 -1.30 1.23 17.05
N ASP A 53 -2.54 0.79 17.29
CA ASP A 53 -2.90 -0.06 18.41
C ASP A 53 -3.06 -1.53 17.95
N PRO A 54 -2.04 -2.39 18.15
CA PRO A 54 -2.11 -3.77 17.68
C PRO A 54 -3.27 -4.56 18.30
N GLU A 55 -3.60 -4.34 19.58
CA GLU A 55 -4.68 -5.09 20.24
C GLU A 55 -6.05 -4.71 19.68
N ALA A 56 -6.25 -3.43 19.34
CA ALA A 56 -7.46 -2.99 18.64
C ALA A 56 -7.56 -3.56 17.21
N LEU A 57 -6.43 -3.88 16.56
CA LEU A 57 -6.41 -4.41 15.20
C LEU A 57 -6.65 -5.91 15.11
N ARG A 58 -6.28 -6.69 16.13
CA ARG A 58 -6.44 -8.16 16.15
C ARG A 58 -7.83 -8.65 15.76
N PRO A 59 -8.94 -8.23 16.41
CA PRO A 59 -10.27 -8.70 16.02
C PRO A 59 -10.66 -8.29 14.59
N LEU A 60 -10.03 -7.25 14.03
CA LEU A 60 -10.33 -6.72 12.69
C LEU A 60 -9.59 -7.46 11.57
N VAL A 61 -8.52 -8.19 11.90
CA VAL A 61 -7.78 -9.02 10.96
C VAL A 61 -8.12 -10.51 11.11
N ALA A 62 -8.76 -10.91 12.22
CA ALA A 62 -9.11 -12.29 12.50
C ALA A 62 -9.92 -12.94 11.36
N GLY A 63 -9.39 -14.05 10.83
CA GLY A 63 -9.99 -14.80 9.73
C GLY A 63 -10.00 -14.08 8.38
N ALA A 64 -9.18 -13.04 8.20
CA ALA A 64 -8.91 -12.47 6.89
C ALA A 64 -7.98 -13.37 6.08
N ASP A 65 -8.20 -13.46 4.77
CA ASP A 65 -7.31 -14.17 3.85
C ASP A 65 -6.07 -13.33 3.53
N ALA A 66 -6.22 -11.99 3.51
CA ALA A 66 -5.13 -11.06 3.28
C ALA A 66 -5.42 -9.68 3.89
N ALA A 67 -4.35 -8.96 4.23
CA ALA A 67 -4.41 -7.55 4.58
C ALA A 67 -3.76 -6.69 3.49
N LEU A 68 -4.42 -5.58 3.14
CA LEU A 68 -3.89 -4.59 2.20
C LEU A 68 -3.75 -3.23 2.89
N SER A 69 -2.66 -2.53 2.62
CA SER A 69 -2.37 -1.25 3.26
C SER A 69 -2.11 -0.15 2.23
N GLY A 70 -2.98 0.85 2.24
CA GLY A 70 -2.78 2.14 1.58
C GLY A 70 -2.36 3.24 2.56
N LEU A 71 -1.74 2.87 3.69
CA LEU A 71 -1.27 3.84 4.67
C LEU A 71 -0.17 4.73 4.09
N GLY A 72 -0.26 6.02 4.36
CA GLY A 72 0.73 6.99 3.94
C GLY A 72 0.45 8.35 4.54
N ALA A 73 1.52 9.12 4.74
CA ALA A 73 1.41 10.49 5.20
C ALA A 73 1.03 11.43 4.04
N PRO A 74 0.10 12.37 4.22
CA PRO A 74 -0.20 13.38 3.19
C PRO A 74 0.96 14.38 2.97
N GLY A 75 1.98 14.36 3.83
CA GLY A 75 3.19 15.18 3.75
C GLY A 75 4.06 14.98 5.01
N ASN A 76 5.21 15.68 5.08
CA ASN A 76 6.20 15.46 6.15
C ASN A 76 5.64 15.62 7.57
N LYS A 77 4.66 16.52 7.79
CA LYS A 77 4.03 16.69 9.11
C LYS A 77 3.30 15.44 9.62
N GLY A 78 2.91 14.53 8.73
CA GLY A 78 2.25 13.27 9.06
C GLY A 78 3.18 12.06 9.00
N ALA A 79 4.48 12.25 8.77
CA ALA A 79 5.45 11.17 8.75
C ALA A 79 5.49 10.43 10.09
N GLY A 80 5.78 9.14 10.06
CA GLY A 80 5.79 8.22 11.20
C GLY A 80 4.56 7.30 11.23
N ILE A 81 3.49 7.64 10.51
CA ILE A 81 2.27 6.83 10.49
C ILE A 81 2.44 5.52 9.74
N ALA A 82 3.27 5.49 8.68
CA ALA A 82 3.41 4.30 7.85
C ALA A 82 4.16 3.21 8.59
N SER A 83 5.31 3.54 9.22
CA SER A 83 6.07 2.57 10.02
C SER A 83 5.35 2.18 11.31
N ALA A 84 4.80 3.15 12.06
CA ALA A 84 4.10 2.86 13.32
C ALA A 84 2.84 2.01 13.08
N GLY A 85 2.03 2.35 12.08
CA GLY A 85 0.86 1.58 11.72
C GLY A 85 1.22 0.19 11.23
N THR A 86 2.25 0.08 10.38
CA THR A 86 2.69 -1.23 9.86
C THR A 86 3.20 -2.13 10.97
N ARG A 87 3.96 -1.65 11.95
CA ARG A 87 4.36 -2.47 13.11
C ARG A 87 3.17 -3.05 13.86
N ALA A 88 2.14 -2.25 14.10
CA ALA A 88 0.93 -2.72 14.79
C ALA A 88 0.14 -3.72 13.94
N ILE A 89 0.04 -3.48 12.62
CA ILE A 89 -0.59 -4.40 11.67
C ILE A 89 0.16 -5.74 11.66
N LEU A 90 1.49 -5.74 11.49
CA LEU A 90 2.29 -6.97 11.44
C LEU A 90 2.09 -7.81 12.71
N ARG A 91 2.11 -7.19 13.89
CA ARG A 91 1.83 -7.88 15.17
C ARG A 91 0.43 -8.48 15.22
N ALA A 92 -0.58 -7.74 14.77
CA ALA A 92 -1.95 -8.24 14.75
C ALA A 92 -2.13 -9.41 13.76
N LEU A 93 -1.52 -9.31 12.57
CA LEU A 93 -1.54 -10.38 11.57
C LEU A 93 -0.84 -11.65 12.08
N GLU A 94 0.32 -11.50 12.71
CA GLU A 94 1.05 -12.61 13.32
C GLU A 94 0.25 -13.26 14.46
N ALA A 95 -0.36 -12.46 15.33
CA ALA A 95 -1.17 -12.97 16.45
C ALA A 95 -2.41 -13.74 15.99
N GLU A 96 -3.00 -13.36 14.87
CA GLU A 96 -4.23 -13.97 14.33
C GLU A 96 -3.96 -14.95 13.18
N GLY A 97 -2.69 -15.25 12.87
CA GLY A 97 -2.28 -16.23 11.86
C GLY A 97 -2.59 -15.82 10.41
N VAL A 98 -2.71 -14.53 10.12
CA VAL A 98 -2.95 -14.02 8.76
C VAL A 98 -1.61 -13.81 8.05
N GLU A 99 -1.34 -14.63 7.05
CA GLU A 99 0.01 -14.68 6.46
C GLU A 99 0.25 -13.68 5.31
N ARG A 100 -0.80 -13.20 4.64
CA ARG A 100 -0.67 -12.41 3.40
C ARG A 100 -0.82 -10.90 3.67
N TYR A 101 0.20 -10.13 3.29
CA TYR A 101 0.20 -8.66 3.44
C TYR A 101 0.68 -7.91 2.18
N VAL A 102 -0.08 -6.95 1.67
CA VAL A 102 0.29 -6.12 0.51
C VAL A 102 0.27 -4.65 0.89
N ALA A 103 1.39 -3.93 0.79
CA ALA A 103 1.50 -2.56 1.27
C ALA A 103 2.04 -1.59 0.21
N ILE A 104 1.45 -0.39 0.15
CA ILE A 104 1.95 0.72 -0.69
C ILE A 104 3.13 1.39 0.01
N SER A 105 4.26 1.49 -0.70
CA SER A 105 5.39 2.37 -0.42
C SER A 105 5.49 3.44 -1.53
N ALA A 106 6.70 3.78 -1.99
CA ALA A 106 6.91 4.72 -3.08
C ALA A 106 8.21 4.43 -3.85
N ALA A 107 8.19 4.64 -5.17
CA ALA A 107 9.36 4.47 -6.04
C ALA A 107 10.62 5.22 -5.56
N PRO A 108 10.53 6.46 -5.00
CA PRO A 108 11.71 7.18 -4.52
C PRO A 108 12.43 6.56 -3.32
N VAL A 109 11.82 5.64 -2.57
CA VAL A 109 12.44 4.93 -1.43
C VAL A 109 13.52 3.95 -1.91
N GLY A 110 13.33 3.38 -3.09
CA GLY A 110 14.12 2.28 -3.60
C GLY A 110 15.32 2.63 -4.47
N THR A 111 16.02 1.57 -4.88
CA THR A 111 17.00 1.59 -5.98
C THR A 111 16.33 2.05 -7.26
N GLN A 112 16.94 3.04 -7.91
CA GLN A 112 16.45 3.54 -9.19
C GLN A 112 17.06 2.74 -10.34
N PRO A 113 16.29 2.49 -11.41
CA PRO A 113 16.82 1.83 -12.60
C PRO A 113 18.02 2.60 -13.19
N HIS A 114 19.02 1.87 -13.68
CA HIS A 114 20.21 2.46 -14.31
C HIS A 114 19.91 3.15 -15.65
N ASP A 115 18.87 2.68 -16.34
CA ASP A 115 18.35 3.18 -17.61
C ASP A 115 17.36 4.35 -17.45
N GLU A 116 17.22 4.90 -16.24
CA GLU A 116 16.41 6.09 -16.01
C GLU A 116 17.06 7.34 -16.62
N GLY A 117 16.24 8.23 -17.20
CA GLY A 117 16.74 9.43 -17.87
C GLY A 117 17.61 10.29 -16.96
N ARG A 118 18.80 10.72 -17.45
CA ARG A 118 19.82 11.42 -16.65
C ARG A 118 19.29 12.65 -15.92
N LEU A 119 18.39 13.42 -16.54
CA LEU A 119 17.75 14.59 -15.93
C LEU A 119 16.86 14.21 -14.72
N HIS A 120 16.04 13.17 -14.87
CA HIS A 120 15.18 12.70 -13.79
C HIS A 120 16.03 12.24 -12.60
N ARG A 121 17.04 11.42 -12.87
CA ARG A 121 17.93 10.86 -11.85
C ARG A 121 18.77 11.93 -11.15
N ALA A 122 19.29 12.91 -11.88
CA ALA A 122 20.21 13.91 -11.34
C ALA A 122 19.51 15.13 -10.70
N VAL A 123 18.27 15.45 -11.10
CA VAL A 123 17.60 16.69 -10.68
C VAL A 123 16.24 16.43 -10.03
N VAL A 124 15.34 15.76 -10.73
CA VAL A 124 13.94 15.60 -10.28
C VAL A 124 13.88 14.75 -9.02
N LEU A 125 14.53 13.59 -9.02
CA LEU A 125 14.47 12.67 -7.89
C LEU A 125 15.13 13.26 -6.61
N PRO A 126 16.32 13.87 -6.64
CA PRO A 126 16.87 14.55 -5.47
C PRO A 126 15.95 15.65 -4.92
N LEU A 127 15.32 16.44 -5.79
CA LEU A 127 14.39 17.49 -5.38
C LEU A 127 13.15 16.91 -4.69
N VAL A 128 12.54 15.87 -5.28
CA VAL A 128 11.38 15.17 -4.71
C VAL A 128 11.75 14.53 -3.37
N ARG A 129 12.90 13.84 -3.30
CA ARG A 129 13.41 13.26 -2.05
C ARG A 129 13.63 14.32 -0.98
N ARG A 130 14.15 15.49 -1.33
CA ARG A 130 14.34 16.60 -0.39
C ARG A 130 13.02 17.17 0.11
N ALA A 131 12.03 17.32 -0.77
CA ALA A 131 10.71 17.87 -0.46
C ALA A 131 9.91 16.94 0.47
N PHE A 132 9.99 15.62 0.28
CA PHE A 132 9.25 14.61 1.05
C PHE A 132 10.15 13.74 1.91
N LYS A 133 11.28 14.30 2.38
CA LYS A 133 12.34 13.54 3.09
C LYS A 133 11.82 12.70 4.25
N ASP A 134 10.93 13.25 5.06
CA ASP A 134 10.48 12.59 6.29
C ASP A 134 9.44 11.51 5.96
N VAL A 135 8.63 11.71 4.91
CA VAL A 135 7.73 10.68 4.38
C VAL A 135 8.53 9.50 3.83
N TYR A 136 9.55 9.73 3.02
CA TYR A 136 10.36 8.64 2.46
C TYR A 136 11.22 7.94 3.50
N ALA A 137 11.70 8.65 4.52
CA ALA A 137 12.37 8.02 5.65
C ALA A 137 11.42 7.09 6.42
N ASP A 138 10.18 7.53 6.68
CA ASP A 138 9.16 6.69 7.34
C ASP A 138 8.78 5.46 6.49
N LEU A 139 8.62 5.62 5.18
CA LEU A 139 8.38 4.49 4.28
C LEU A 139 9.58 3.54 4.21
N ALA A 140 10.82 4.03 4.28
CA ALA A 140 11.99 3.16 4.34
C ALA A 140 11.97 2.29 5.60
N VAL A 141 11.68 2.89 6.77
CA VAL A 141 11.50 2.14 8.03
C VAL A 141 10.35 1.13 7.91
N MET A 142 9.21 1.55 7.36
CA MET A 142 8.07 0.65 7.10
C MET A 142 8.49 -0.57 6.26
N GLU A 143 9.27 -0.37 5.20
CA GLU A 143 9.74 -1.48 4.38
C GLU A 143 10.71 -2.40 5.12
N GLU A 144 11.58 -1.89 6.01
CA GLU A 144 12.43 -2.74 6.85
C GLU A 144 11.61 -3.61 7.80
N GLU A 145 10.60 -3.03 8.47
CA GLU A 145 9.70 -3.76 9.38
C GLU A 145 8.97 -4.89 8.64
N ILE A 146 8.48 -4.62 7.42
CA ILE A 146 7.83 -5.63 6.58
C ILE A 146 8.82 -6.73 6.21
N ARG A 147 10.03 -6.38 5.77
CA ARG A 147 11.06 -7.35 5.37
C ARG A 147 11.50 -8.24 6.53
N GLY A 148 11.53 -7.70 7.75
CA GLY A 148 11.85 -8.45 8.96
C GLY A 148 10.76 -9.43 9.42
N SER A 149 9.54 -9.33 8.88
CA SER A 149 8.42 -10.20 9.28
C SER A 149 8.46 -11.59 8.64
N ALA A 150 7.77 -12.54 9.28
CA ALA A 150 7.59 -13.89 8.75
C ALA A 150 6.49 -13.97 7.68
N LEU A 151 5.75 -12.89 7.41
CA LEU A 151 4.61 -12.89 6.51
C LEU A 151 5.00 -13.09 5.03
N ARG A 152 4.04 -13.56 4.24
CA ARG A 152 4.05 -13.54 2.77
C ARG A 152 3.68 -12.13 2.32
N TRP A 153 4.66 -11.24 2.32
CA TRP A 153 4.44 -9.81 2.05
C TRP A 153 4.76 -9.41 0.61
N THR A 154 4.12 -8.34 0.12
CA THR A 154 4.52 -7.65 -1.12
C THR A 154 4.53 -6.15 -0.87
N VAL A 155 5.66 -5.51 -1.12
CA VAL A 155 5.77 -4.04 -1.04
C VAL A 155 5.63 -3.47 -2.44
N VAL A 156 4.69 -2.56 -2.63
CA VAL A 156 4.39 -1.95 -3.92
C VAL A 156 4.94 -0.54 -3.98
N ARG A 157 5.82 -0.25 -4.94
CA ARG A 157 6.47 1.05 -5.11
C ARG A 157 5.93 1.77 -6.36
N PRO A 158 4.81 2.50 -6.26
CA PRO A 158 4.33 3.31 -7.37
C PRO A 158 5.16 4.60 -7.56
N PRO A 159 5.20 5.19 -8.77
CA PRO A 159 5.67 6.54 -9.00
C PRO A 159 4.55 7.55 -8.62
N GLN A 160 4.42 8.67 -9.33
CA GLN A 160 3.38 9.65 -9.01
C GLN A 160 1.97 9.06 -9.21
N LEU A 161 1.16 9.11 -8.15
CA LEU A 161 -0.25 8.71 -8.18
C LEU A 161 -1.12 9.79 -8.82
N THR A 162 -2.08 9.37 -9.66
CA THR A 162 -3.06 10.26 -10.29
C THR A 162 -4.48 9.75 -10.12
N ASP A 163 -5.45 10.67 -10.15
CA ASP A 163 -6.89 10.38 -10.07
C ASP A 163 -7.56 10.28 -11.45
N ARG A 164 -6.76 10.04 -12.50
CA ARG A 164 -7.30 9.81 -13.85
C ARG A 164 -8.00 8.45 -13.92
N PRO A 165 -8.95 8.26 -14.85
CA PRO A 165 -9.54 6.95 -15.11
C PRO A 165 -8.45 5.89 -15.35
N GLY A 166 -8.66 4.70 -14.80
CA GLY A 166 -7.75 3.57 -15.00
C GLY A 166 -7.63 3.19 -16.47
N THR A 167 -6.45 2.74 -16.87
CA THR A 167 -6.19 2.28 -18.23
C THR A 167 -6.38 0.77 -18.39
N GLY A 168 -6.45 0.03 -17.28
CA GLY A 168 -6.46 -1.43 -17.26
C GLY A 168 -5.10 -2.07 -17.61
N HIS A 169 -4.05 -1.25 -17.79
CA HIS A 169 -2.73 -1.71 -18.21
C HIS A 169 -1.65 -1.12 -17.32
N TRP A 170 -0.82 -1.98 -16.73
CA TRP A 170 0.34 -1.60 -15.93
C TRP A 170 1.52 -2.52 -16.19
N ARG A 171 2.70 -2.09 -15.77
CA ARG A 171 3.97 -2.82 -15.82
C ARG A 171 4.48 -3.06 -14.41
N LEU A 172 5.07 -4.22 -14.21
CA LEU A 172 5.70 -4.64 -12.97
C LEU A 172 7.20 -4.71 -13.14
N ARG A 173 7.95 -4.36 -12.08
CA ARG A 173 9.41 -4.52 -12.02
C ARG A 173 9.83 -4.91 -10.62
N GLU A 174 10.52 -6.04 -10.49
CA GLU A 174 11.05 -6.48 -9.21
C GLU A 174 12.23 -5.61 -8.76
N GLY A 175 12.26 -5.22 -7.47
CA GLY A 175 13.37 -4.52 -6.81
C GLY A 175 13.53 -3.04 -7.15
N THR A 176 13.06 -2.59 -8.32
CA THR A 176 13.27 -1.21 -8.82
C THR A 176 11.98 -0.56 -9.29
N ALA A 177 12.00 0.77 -9.47
CA ALA A 177 10.96 1.46 -10.22
C ALA A 177 10.86 0.94 -11.68
N VAL A 178 9.73 1.20 -12.33
CA VAL A 178 9.53 0.90 -13.77
C VAL A 178 10.21 2.00 -14.61
N PRO A 179 11.22 1.68 -15.44
CA PRO A 179 11.94 2.68 -16.21
C PRO A 179 11.05 3.50 -17.15
N GLY A 180 11.28 4.81 -17.22
CA GLY A 180 10.58 5.71 -18.14
C GLY A 180 9.09 5.90 -17.83
N ARG A 181 8.59 5.42 -16.68
CA ARG A 181 7.19 5.55 -16.28
C ARG A 181 7.08 6.32 -14.96
N LEU A 182 6.64 7.57 -15.07
CA LEU A 182 6.60 8.51 -13.95
C LEU A 182 5.26 8.56 -13.22
N ARG A 183 4.23 7.86 -13.72
CA ARG A 183 2.86 7.96 -13.21
C ARG A 183 2.15 6.62 -13.19
N ILE A 184 1.21 6.50 -12.25
CA ILE A 184 0.19 5.45 -12.25
C ILE A 184 -1.15 6.02 -11.77
N THR A 185 -2.26 5.52 -12.29
CA THR A 185 -3.58 5.83 -11.72
C THR A 185 -3.79 5.05 -10.41
N ARG A 186 -4.52 5.64 -9.46
CA ARG A 186 -4.89 4.91 -8.24
C ARG A 186 -5.77 3.70 -8.52
N THR A 187 -6.56 3.76 -9.60
CA THR A 187 -7.39 2.65 -10.08
C THR A 187 -6.51 1.47 -10.52
N ASP A 188 -5.53 1.69 -11.38
CA ASP A 188 -4.65 0.61 -11.87
C ASP A 188 -3.69 0.11 -10.78
N LEU A 189 -3.26 0.99 -9.87
CA LEU A 189 -2.49 0.57 -8.70
C LEU A 189 -3.29 -0.41 -7.83
N ALA A 190 -4.56 -0.10 -7.55
CA ALA A 190 -5.42 -0.97 -6.76
C ALA A 190 -5.65 -2.32 -7.47
N ALA A 191 -5.90 -2.31 -8.78
CA ALA A 191 -6.06 -3.53 -9.57
C ALA A 191 -4.78 -4.40 -9.54
N ALA A 192 -3.61 -3.77 -9.69
CA ALA A 192 -2.32 -4.45 -9.59
C ALA A 192 -2.10 -5.08 -8.21
N MET A 193 -2.40 -4.33 -7.13
CA MET A 193 -2.27 -4.83 -5.76
C MET A 193 -3.21 -6.01 -5.47
N LEU A 194 -4.46 -5.96 -5.94
CA LEU A 194 -5.41 -7.06 -5.79
C LEU A 194 -4.95 -8.30 -6.55
N ALA A 195 -4.45 -8.14 -7.79
CA ALA A 195 -3.86 -9.25 -8.55
C ALA A 195 -2.65 -9.87 -7.84
N MET A 196 -1.86 -9.08 -7.11
CA MET A 196 -0.72 -9.57 -6.34
C MET A 196 -1.13 -10.43 -5.13
N VAL A 197 -2.36 -10.30 -4.60
CA VAL A 197 -2.79 -11.06 -3.41
C VAL A 197 -2.63 -12.56 -3.65
N ASP A 198 -3.03 -13.04 -4.83
CA ASP A 198 -2.99 -14.46 -5.21
C ASP A 198 -1.73 -14.84 -6.02
N ASP A 199 -0.90 -13.88 -6.41
CA ASP A 199 0.33 -14.13 -7.18
C ASP A 199 1.52 -14.43 -6.26
N THR A 200 1.80 -15.71 -6.09
CA THR A 200 2.92 -16.22 -5.27
C THR A 200 4.29 -15.77 -5.78
N THR A 201 4.41 -15.38 -7.06
CA THR A 201 5.66 -14.88 -7.62
C THR A 201 6.04 -13.49 -7.11
N THR A 202 5.12 -12.80 -6.42
CA THR A 202 5.31 -11.47 -5.83
C THR A 202 5.51 -11.50 -4.31
N GLU A 203 5.52 -12.69 -3.71
CA GLU A 203 5.73 -12.86 -2.27
C GLU A 203 7.18 -12.60 -1.88
N ARG A 204 7.33 -11.97 -0.71
CA ARG A 204 8.60 -11.48 -0.14
C ARG A 204 9.39 -10.62 -1.12
N LYS A 205 8.69 -9.86 -1.96
CA LYS A 205 9.28 -9.00 -2.98
C LYS A 205 8.80 -7.57 -2.91
N ILE A 206 9.68 -6.69 -3.36
CA ILE A 206 9.35 -5.31 -3.66
C ILE A 206 9.07 -5.21 -5.15
N ILE A 207 7.91 -4.67 -5.52
CA ILE A 207 7.46 -4.54 -6.90
C ILE A 207 7.22 -3.07 -7.23
N GLY A 208 7.97 -2.52 -8.17
CA GLY A 208 7.64 -1.26 -8.84
C GLY A 208 6.46 -1.45 -9.78
N VAL A 209 5.50 -0.52 -9.76
CA VAL A 209 4.28 -0.58 -10.57
C VAL A 209 4.03 0.76 -11.23
N ALA A 210 3.84 0.78 -12.54
CA ALA A 210 3.48 1.99 -13.27
C ALA A 210 2.64 1.69 -14.52
N ASN A 211 1.85 2.66 -15.00
CA ASN A 211 1.19 2.54 -16.31
C ASN A 211 2.20 2.62 -17.46
#